data_AF-A0A161M730-F1
#
_entry.id   AF-A0A161M730-F1
#
_cell.length_a   1.000
_cell.length_b   1.000
_cell.length_c   1.000
_cell.angle_alpha   90.00
_cell.angle_beta   90.00
_cell.angle_gamma   90.00
#
_symmetry.space_group_name_H-M   'P 1'
#
loop_
_entity.id
_entity.type
_entity.pdbx_description
1 polymer ?
#
loop_
_entity_poly.entity_id
_entity_poly.type
_entity_poly.pdbx_seq_one_letter_code
_entity_poly.pdbx_strand_id
1 'polypeptide(L)' 'MQPPMLPGYSGVGPCFTGSGPIQLWQFLLELLTDKSCQGFISWTGDGWEFKLTDPDEVARRWGVRKNKPKMNYEKLE' A
#
# COMPACT_ATOMS: atom_id res chain seq x y z
N MET A 1 1.88 35.85 -3.65
CA MET A 1 1.62 34.98 -4.81
C MET A 1 1.58 33.55 -4.29
N GLN A 2 0.41 33.11 -3.85
CA GLN A 2 0.17 31.82 -3.18
C GLN A 2 -0.58 30.92 -4.17
N PRO A 3 -0.16 29.65 -4.36
CA PRO A 3 -0.83 28.77 -5.31
C PRO A 3 -2.26 28.42 -4.81
N PRO A 4 -3.20 28.15 -5.73
CA PRO A 4 -4.59 27.90 -5.37
C PRO A 4 -4.73 26.57 -4.61
N MET A 5 -5.38 26.63 -3.46
CA MET A 5 -5.69 25.47 -2.62
C MET A 5 -6.81 24.66 -3.30
N LEU A 6 -6.56 23.38 -3.59
CA LEU A 6 -7.59 22.46 -4.06
C LEU A 6 -8.56 22.12 -2.90
N PRO A 7 -9.88 22.05 -3.15
CA PRO A 7 -10.85 21.71 -2.12
C PRO A 7 -10.82 20.20 -1.86
N GLY A 8 -10.34 19.77 -0.68
CA GLY A 8 -10.50 18.37 -0.26
C GLY A 8 -9.42 17.75 0.63
N TYR A 9 -8.55 18.50 1.30
CA TYR A 9 -7.61 17.93 2.28
C TYR A 9 -8.28 17.71 3.64
N SER A 10 -9.18 16.72 3.70
CA SER A 10 -9.60 16.10 4.95
C SER A 10 -8.54 15.07 5.31
N GLY A 11 -7.79 15.31 6.38
CA GLY A 11 -6.65 14.46 6.76
C GLY A 11 -7.02 13.00 6.97
N VAL A 12 -6.63 12.13 6.03
CA VAL A 12 -6.41 10.68 6.21
C VAL A 12 -5.64 10.15 5.00
N GLY A 13 -4.31 10.07 5.10
CA GLY A 13 -3.42 9.35 4.16
C GLY A 13 -3.53 9.73 2.67
N PRO A 14 -2.70 9.15 1.79
CA PRO A 14 -2.86 9.35 0.35
C PRO A 14 -4.17 8.69 -0.08
N CYS A 15 -5.17 9.53 -0.32
CA CYS A 15 -6.45 9.15 -0.89
C CYS A 15 -6.25 8.70 -2.34
N PHE A 16 -6.05 7.39 -2.55
CA PHE A 16 -6.20 6.77 -3.86
C PHE A 16 -7.68 6.69 -4.24
N THR A 17 -8.33 7.85 -4.38
CA THR A 17 -9.68 7.95 -4.95
C THR A 17 -9.60 7.80 -6.48
N GLY A 18 -9.11 6.64 -6.94
CA GLY A 18 -9.43 6.13 -8.25
C GLY A 18 -10.67 5.25 -8.09
N SER A 19 -11.73 5.53 -8.83
CA SER A 19 -13.05 4.90 -8.77
C SER A 19 -13.09 3.41 -9.16
N GLY A 20 -12.03 2.64 -8.90
CA GLY A 20 -11.88 1.24 -9.25
C GLY A 20 -11.14 0.42 -8.19
N PRO A 21 -11.00 -0.91 -8.42
CA PRO A 21 -10.33 -1.79 -7.48
C PRO A 21 -8.88 -1.37 -7.26
N ILE A 22 -8.46 -1.25 -6.00
CA ILE A 22 -7.06 -0.95 -5.62
C ILE A 22 -6.08 -1.86 -6.37
N GLN A 23 -5.00 -1.30 -6.90
CA GLN A 23 -3.94 -2.06 -7.56
C GLN A 23 -2.90 -2.54 -6.55
N LEU A 24 -2.14 -3.57 -6.90
CA LEU A 24 -1.14 -4.14 -6.00
C LEU A 24 -0.10 -3.08 -5.58
N TRP A 25 0.45 -2.34 -6.54
CA TRP A 25 1.44 -1.30 -6.25
C TRP A 25 0.90 -0.21 -5.33
N GLN A 26 -0.39 0.15 -5.45
CA GLN A 26 -1.04 1.11 -4.55
C GLN A 26 -1.16 0.55 -3.14
N PHE A 27 -1.53 -0.72 -3.03
CA PHE A 27 -1.61 -1.41 -1.75
C PHE A 27 -0.24 -1.56 -1.07
N LEU A 28 0.79 -1.96 -1.82
CA LEU A 28 2.15 -2.06 -1.29
C LEU A 28 2.64 -0.69 -0.83
N LEU A 29 2.39 0.36 -1.61
CA LEU A 29 2.75 1.72 -1.24
C LEU A 29 2.02 2.18 0.04
N GLU A 30 0.73 1.88 0.16
CA GLU A 30 -0.06 2.16 1.37
C GLU A 30 0.57 1.49 2.61
N LEU A 31 0.93 0.20 2.52
CA LEU A 31 1.61 -0.49 3.61
C LEU A 31 2.99 0.11 3.90
N LEU A 32 3.75 0.47 2.87
CA LEU A 32 5.07 1.08 2.99
C LEU A 32 5.04 2.48 3.63
N THR A 33 3.92 3.20 3.51
CA THR A 33 3.71 4.49 4.18
C THR A 33 3.28 4.37 5.65
N ASP A 34 2.81 3.20 6.07
CA ASP A 34 2.36 2.95 7.44
C ASP A 34 3.51 2.35 8.29
N LYS A 35 3.92 3.09 9.33
CA LYS A 35 4.96 2.61 10.27
C LYS A 35 4.55 1.34 11.01
N SER A 36 3.26 1.08 11.21
CA SER A 36 2.77 -0.15 11.85
C SER A 36 3.00 -1.40 11.00
N CYS A 37 3.18 -1.22 9.68
CA CYS A 37 3.40 -2.30 8.72
C CYS A 37 4.88 -2.67 8.52
N GLN A 38 5.81 -1.91 9.11
CA GLN A 38 7.26 -2.11 8.98
C GLN A 38 7.78 -3.47 9.45
N GLY A 39 6.98 -4.21 10.23
CA GLY A 39 7.32 -5.57 10.64
C GLY A 39 7.30 -6.60 9.49
N PHE A 40 6.54 -6.35 8.43
CA PHE A 40 6.38 -7.29 7.31
C PHE A 40 6.70 -6.68 5.94
N ILE A 41 6.68 -5.35 5.80
CA ILE A 41 7.10 -4.63 4.59
C ILE A 41 7.71 -3.28 4.95
N SER A 42 8.88 -2.95 4.40
CA SER A 42 9.55 -1.67 4.69
C SER A 42 10.41 -1.18 3.54
N TRP A 43 10.58 0.14 3.43
CA TRP A 43 11.62 0.73 2.60
C TRP A 43 13.00 0.30 3.08
N THR A 44 13.93 0.06 2.17
CA THR A 44 15.33 -0.23 2.52
C THR A 44 16.12 1.05 2.84
N GLY A 45 15.58 2.20 2.41
CA GLY A 45 16.26 3.50 2.50
C GLY A 45 17.05 3.84 1.24
N ASP A 46 17.10 2.92 0.27
CA ASP A 46 17.73 3.14 -1.03
C ASP A 46 16.68 3.49 -2.10
N GLY A 47 16.38 4.78 -2.21
CA GLY A 47 15.43 5.29 -3.19
C GLY A 47 14.03 4.67 -3.08
N TRP A 48 13.62 3.93 -4.12
CA TRP A 48 12.32 3.25 -4.23
C TRP A 48 12.41 1.73 -4.02
N GLU A 49 13.50 1.25 -3.43
CA GLU A 49 13.64 -0.15 -3.07
C GLU A 49 12.94 -0.45 -1.74
N PHE A 50 12.14 -1.52 -1.75
CA PHE A 50 11.50 -2.04 -0.55
C PHE A 50 11.81 -3.52 -0.39
N LYS A 51 11.68 -3.98 0.85
CA LYS A 51 11.80 -5.40 1.19
C LYS A 51 10.54 -5.92 1.86
N LEU A 52 10.22 -7.17 1.57
CA LEU A 52 9.18 -7.93 2.25
C LEU A 52 9.87 -8.81 3.27
N THR A 53 9.68 -8.49 4.55
CA THR A 53 10.25 -9.28 5.65
C THR A 53 9.37 -10.49 5.93
N ASP A 54 8.05 -10.34 5.76
CA ASP A 54 7.07 -11.41 5.81
C ASP A 54 6.16 -11.32 4.57
N PRO A 55 6.55 -11.95 3.45
CA PRO A 55 5.77 -11.93 2.21
C PRO A 55 4.40 -12.62 2.35
N ASP A 56 4.26 -13.61 3.24
CA ASP A 56 3.01 -14.32 3.47
C ASP A 56 1.98 -13.43 4.17
N GLU A 57 2.39 -12.63 5.16
CA GLU A 57 1.51 -11.66 5.81
C GLU A 57 1.04 -10.57 4.83
N VAL A 58 1.91 -10.13 3.92
CA VAL A 58 1.55 -9.18 2.86
C VAL A 58 0.54 -9.80 1.89
N ALA A 59 0.74 -11.05 1.47
CA ALA A 59 -0.19 -11.77 0.61
C ALA A 59 -1.54 -12.03 1.28
N ARG A 60 -1.55 -12.34 2.59
CA ARG A 60 -2.76 -12.51 3.38
C ARG A 60 -3.58 -11.23 3.41
N ARG A 61 -2.95 -10.10 3.73
CA ARG A 61 -3.60 -8.78 3.76
C ARG A 61 -4.10 -8.36 2.37
N TRP A 62 -3.34 -8.66 1.32
CA TRP A 62 -3.77 -8.44 -0.05
C TRP A 62 -5.00 -9.28 -0.42
N GLY A 63 -5.01 -10.55 -0.02
CA GLY A 63 -6.16 -11.45 -0.17
C GLY A 63 -7.41 -10.90 0.51
N VAL A 64 -7.30 -10.39 1.74
CA VAL A 64 -8.40 -9.72 2.45
C VAL A 64 -8.87 -8.49 1.68
N ARG A 65 -7.94 -7.64 1.22
CA ARG A 65 -8.27 -6.41 0.46
C ARG A 65 -8.99 -6.70 -0.85
N LYS A 66 -8.66 -7.79 -1.54
CA LYS A 66 -9.27 -8.23 -2.81
C LYS A 66 -10.42 -9.23 -2.64
N ASN A 67 -10.79 -9.58 -1.42
CA ASN A 67 -11.75 -10.66 -1.11
C ASN A 67 -11.40 -12.00 -1.80
N LYS A 68 -10.11 -12.32 -1.88
CA LYS A 68 -9.56 -13.58 -2.43
C LYS A 68 -8.88 -14.39 -1.32
N PRO A 69 -9.59 -15.28 -0.62
CA PRO A 69 -9.05 -16.02 0.53
C PRO A 69 -7.97 -17.05 0.18
N LYS A 70 -7.78 -17.37 -1.10
CA LYS A 70 -6.72 -18.29 -1.60
C LYS A 70 -5.50 -17.54 -2.18
N MET A 71 -5.30 -16.28 -1.80
CA MET A 71 -4.14 -15.50 -2.18
C MET A 71 -2.90 -16.00 -1.44
N ASN A 72 -1.77 -16.11 -2.13
CA ASN A 72 -0.47 -16.45 -1.60
C ASN A 72 0.57 -15.52 -2.25
N TYR A 73 1.81 -15.52 -1.74
CA TYR A 73 2.85 -14.65 -2.28
C TYR A 73 3.14 -14.91 -3.77
N GLU A 74 3.12 -16.17 -4.21
CA GLU A 74 3.32 -16.53 -5.62
C GLU A 74 2.27 -15.96 -6.59
N LYS A 75 1.07 -15.64 -6.09
CA LYS A 75 -0.01 -15.02 -6.89
C LYS A 75 -0.09 -13.51 -6.71
N LEU A 76 0.86 -12.93 -5.98
CA LEU A 76 0.97 -11.50 -5.73
C LEU A 76 1.58 -10.76 -6.94
N GLU A 77 1.39 -11.24 -8.16
CA GLU A 77 1.82 -10.58 -9.40
C GLU A 77 0.70 -9.75 -10.03
#